data_AF-A0A8J2LTJ3-F1
#
_entry.id   AF-A0A8J2LTJ3-F1
#
_cell.length_a   1.000
_cell.length_b   1.000
_cell.length_c   1.000
_cell.angle_alpha   90.00
_cell.angle_beta   90.00
_cell.angle_gamma   90.00
#
_symmetry.space_group_name_H-M   'P 1'
#
loop_
_entity.id
_entity.type
_entity.pdbx_description
1 polymer ?
#
loop_
_entity_poly.entity_id
_entity_poly.type
_entity_poly.pdbx_seq_one_letter_code
_entity_poly.pdbx_strand_id
1 'polypeptide(L)'
;MRVHKADPGTVKPQIIGGEDARPGEFPWMISIQYFARDEWQRGCGGAIIDHRHIITAAHCWLRKSYPHRVVVGAHNISDENETSRQIHEPCRFHQHPMWNS
;
A
#
# COMPACT_ATOMS: atom_id res chain seq x y z
N MET A 1 -8.61 -1.76 -0.90
CA MET A 1 -8.04 -0.92 0.17
C MET A 1 -9.05 0.15 0.55
N ARG A 2 -9.69 -0.01 1.71
CA ARG A 2 -10.62 0.98 2.27
C ARG A 2 -9.84 2.15 2.87
N VAL A 3 -10.21 3.37 2.47
CA VAL A 3 -9.78 4.60 3.16
C VAL A 3 -10.86 4.90 4.20
N HIS A 4 -10.48 5.19 5.44
CA HIS A 4 -11.45 5.51 6.49
C HIS A 4 -12.37 6.65 6.03
N LYS A 5 -13.69 6.51 6.25
CA LYS A 5 -14.62 7.62 6.04
C LYS A 5 -14.29 8.73 7.05
N ALA A 6 -14.25 9.97 6.57
CA ALA A 6 -14.05 11.12 7.43
C ALA A 6 -15.20 11.23 8.45
N ASP A 7 -14.89 11.63 9.69
CA ASP A 7 -15.85 11.95 10.73
C ASP A 7 -16.69 13.18 10.29
N PRO A 8 -18.04 13.14 10.30
CA PRO A 8 -18.88 14.21 9.77
C PRO A 8 -18.73 15.58 10.43
N GLY A 9 -18.07 15.67 11.59
CA GLY A 9 -18.01 16.88 12.39
C GLY A 9 -16.89 17.88 12.05
N THR A 10 -15.82 17.47 11.36
CA THR A 10 -14.57 18.26 11.40
C THR A 10 -13.78 18.31 10.09
N VAL A 11 -14.13 17.53 9.07
CA VAL A 11 -13.34 17.42 7.83
C VAL A 11 -14.25 17.53 6.61
N LYS A 12 -13.99 18.52 5.73
CA LYS A 12 -14.60 18.52 4.39
C LYS A 12 -14.21 17.22 3.69
N PRO A 13 -15.15 16.39 3.21
CA PRO A 13 -14.80 15.16 2.51
C PRO A 13 -13.93 15.51 1.30
N GLN A 14 -12.69 15.04 1.30
CA GLN A 14 -11.76 15.21 0.18
C GLN A 14 -12.12 14.30 -1.00
N ILE A 15 -12.91 13.26 -0.74
CA ILE A 15 -13.43 12.35 -1.75
C ILE A 15 -14.78 12.90 -2.22
N ILE A 16 -14.89 13.25 -3.50
CA ILE A 16 -16.13 13.72 -4.12
C ILE A 16 -16.81 12.53 -4.79
N GLY A 17 -17.99 12.14 -4.31
CA GLY A 17 -18.83 11.10 -4.92
C GLY A 17 -18.27 9.68 -4.91
N GLY A 18 -17.19 9.42 -4.16
CA GLY A 18 -16.61 8.09 -4.05
C GLY A 18 -17.38 7.17 -3.10
N GLU A 19 -17.30 5.87 -3.38
CA GLU A 19 -17.81 4.80 -2.53
C GLU A 19 -16.70 3.84 -2.11
N ASP A 20 -16.97 3.04 -1.08
CA ASP A 20 -16.05 1.99 -0.67
C ASP A 20 -15.97 0.94 -1.79
N ALA A 21 -14.75 0.58 -2.22
CA ALA A 21 -14.57 -0.48 -3.21
C ALA A 21 -15.16 -1.81 -2.70
N ARG A 22 -15.53 -2.71 -3.60
CA ARG A 22 -15.91 -4.08 -3.20
C ARG A 22 -14.66 -4.91 -2.90
N PRO A 23 -14.75 -5.95 -2.05
CA PRO A 23 -13.67 -6.92 -1.89
C PRO A 23 -13.24 -7.48 -3.25
N GLY A 24 -11.94 -7.39 -3.55
CA GLY A 24 -11.38 -7.87 -4.82
C GLY A 24 -11.67 -7.02 -6.06
N GLU A 25 -12.30 -5.85 -5.95
CA GLU A 25 -12.61 -4.99 -7.12
C GLU A 25 -11.37 -4.48 -7.84
N PHE A 26 -10.30 -4.22 -7.09
CA PHE A 26 -8.99 -3.83 -7.61
C PHE A 26 -7.92 -4.78 -7.07
N PRO A 27 -7.83 -6.02 -7.62
CA PRO A 27 -7.03 -7.09 -7.03
C PRO A 27 -5.52 -6.82 -7.13
N TRP A 28 -5.09 -5.94 -8.04
CA TRP A 28 -3.70 -5.53 -8.17
C TRP A 28 -3.24 -4.52 -7.11
N MET A 29 -4.16 -3.95 -6.31
CA MET A 29 -3.78 -2.94 -5.31
C MET A 29 -2.93 -3.55 -4.19
N ILE A 30 -1.83 -2.88 -3.88
CA ILE A 30 -0.91 -3.29 -2.81
C ILE A 30 -0.66 -2.16 -1.81
N SER A 31 -0.17 -2.54 -0.62
CA SER A 31 0.38 -1.60 0.37
C SER A 31 1.84 -1.94 0.64
N ILE A 32 2.72 -0.99 0.36
CA ILE A 32 4.14 -1.06 0.71
C ILE A 32 4.29 -0.49 2.13
N GLN A 33 4.86 -1.30 3.00
CA GLN A 33 5.03 -0.98 4.41
C GLN A 33 6.50 -1.05 4.80
N TYR A 34 6.90 -0.24 5.77
CA TYR A 34 8.25 -0.26 6.33
C TYR A 34 8.16 -0.39 7.86
N PHE A 35 9.08 -1.11 8.46
CA PHE A 35 9.10 -1.31 9.91
C PHE A 35 9.83 -0.16 10.58
N ALA A 36 9.14 0.64 11.40
CA ALA A 36 9.73 1.76 12.14
C ALA A 36 8.96 2.03 13.43
N ARG A 37 9.64 2.51 14.47
CA ARG A 37 9.04 2.77 15.79
C ARG A 37 8.36 1.53 16.38
N ASP A 38 8.98 0.37 16.17
CA ASP A 38 8.49 -0.95 16.60
C ASP A 38 7.14 -1.40 16.00
N GLU A 39 6.71 -0.76 14.91
CA GLU A 39 5.48 -1.11 14.18
C GLU A 39 5.64 -1.02 12.65
N TRP A 40 4.76 -1.73 11.93
CA TRP A 40 4.69 -1.66 10.47
C TRP A 40 3.90 -0.45 10.01
N GLN A 41 4.61 0.51 9.42
CA GLN A 41 4.03 1.75 8.90
C GLN A 41 3.56 1.59 7.46
N ARG A 42 2.40 2.18 7.15
CA ARG A 42 1.89 2.30 5.78
C ARG A 42 2.66 3.41 5.06
N GLY A 43 3.44 3.06 4.05
CA GLY A 43 4.27 4.02 3.31
C GLY A 43 3.65 4.45 1.99
N CYS A 44 3.49 3.50 1.08
CA CYS A 44 3.06 3.76 -0.29
C CYS A 44 2.07 2.71 -0.80
N GLY A 45 1.45 3.02 -1.94
CA GLY A 45 0.74 2.06 -2.78
C GLY A 45 1.57 1.55 -3.95
N GLY A 46 0.94 0.73 -4.78
CA GLY A 46 1.49 0.22 -6.03
C GLY A 46 0.50 -0.70 -6.72
N ALA A 47 0.94 -1.35 -7.78
CA ALA A 47 0.15 -2.35 -8.50
C ALA A 47 0.95 -3.62 -8.79
N ILE A 48 0.32 -4.78 -8.70
CA ILE A 48 0.84 -6.04 -9.24
C ILE A 48 0.81 -5.95 -10.78
N ILE A 49 1.93 -6.20 -11.43
CA ILE A 49 2.04 -6.20 -12.89
C ILE A 49 2.26 -7.59 -13.48
N ASP A 50 2.78 -8.53 -12.68
CA ASP A 50 2.83 -9.95 -12.99
C ASP A 50 3.00 -10.80 -11.70
N HIS A 51 3.23 -12.10 -11.85
CA HIS A 51 3.36 -13.05 -10.75
C HIS A 51 4.52 -12.79 -9.77
N ARG A 52 5.50 -11.96 -10.13
CA ARG A 52 6.73 -11.70 -9.36
C ARG A 52 7.07 -10.22 -9.24
N HIS A 53 6.38 -9.34 -9.96
CA HIS A 53 6.71 -7.93 -10.00
C HIS A 53 5.53 -7.05 -9.59
N ILE A 54 5.88 -6.00 -8.86
CA ILE A 54 5.02 -4.87 -8.54
C ILE A 54 5.62 -3.60 -9.14
N ILE A 55 4.77 -2.63 -9.44
CA ILE A 55 5.18 -1.28 -9.82
C ILE A 55 4.78 -0.28 -8.74
N THR A 56 5.67 0.68 -8.46
CA THR A 56 5.44 1.78 -7.52
C THR A 56 6.30 2.98 -7.95
N ALA A 57 6.14 4.12 -7.26
CA ALA A 57 6.98 5.28 -7.50
C ALA A 57 8.38 5.12 -6.89
N ALA A 58 9.41 5.63 -7.55
CA ALA A 58 10.80 5.53 -7.08
C ALA A 58 10.99 6.12 -5.67
N HIS A 59 10.29 7.20 -5.34
CA HIS A 59 10.37 7.84 -4.02
C HIS A 59 9.78 6.98 -2.88
N CYS A 60 8.98 5.95 -3.19
CA CYS A 60 8.44 5.04 -2.18
C CYS A 60 9.51 4.18 -1.51
N TRP A 61 10.71 4.12 -2.10
CA TRP A 61 11.85 3.39 -1.59
C TRP A 61 12.91 4.27 -0.92
N LEU A 62 12.58 5.51 -0.51
CA LEU A 62 13.55 6.40 0.13
C LEU A 62 13.95 5.96 1.55
N ARG A 63 13.14 5.12 2.22
CA ARG A 63 13.40 4.60 3.58
C ARG A 63 14.29 3.35 3.58
N LYS A 64 15.32 3.30 2.73
CA LYS A 64 16.15 2.11 2.45
C LYS A 64 16.71 1.39 3.68
N SER A 65 16.95 2.10 4.78
CA SER A 65 17.48 1.54 6.02
C SER A 65 16.46 0.74 6.84
N TYR A 66 15.18 0.81 6.50
CA TYR A 66 14.13 0.08 7.20
C TYR A 66 13.78 -1.22 6.47
N PRO A 67 13.45 -2.31 7.20
CA PRO A 67 12.83 -3.49 6.58
C PRO A 67 11.53 -3.10 5.90
N HIS A 68 11.24 -3.64 4.72
CA HIS A 68 9.96 -3.43 4.06
C HIS A 68 9.25 -4.73 3.76
N ARG A 69 7.92 -4.64 3.70
CA ARG A 69 7.04 -5.70 3.25
C ARG A 69 5.99 -5.15 2.30
N VAL A 70 5.46 -6.01 1.47
CA VAL A 70 4.35 -5.73 0.57
C VAL A 70 3.16 -6.54 1.06
N VAL A 71 2.04 -5.85 1.28
CA VAL A 71 0.76 -6.46 1.62
C VAL A 71 -0.12 -6.45 0.38
N VAL A 72 -0.61 -7.62 0.00
CA VAL A 72 -1.50 -7.83 -1.16
C VAL A 72 -2.81 -8.47 -0.71
N GLY A 73 -3.86 -8.38 -1.51
CA GLY A 73 -5.15 -9.04 -1.24
C GLY A 73 -5.97 -8.47 -0.08
N ALA A 74 -5.49 -7.41 0.58
CA ALA A 74 -6.20 -6.75 1.66
C ALA A 74 -7.27 -5.77 1.13
N HIS A 75 -8.52 -5.99 1.52
CA HIS A 75 -9.61 -5.05 1.34
C HIS A 75 -9.57 -3.97 2.44
N ASN A 76 -9.41 -4.37 3.71
CA ASN A 76 -9.27 -3.48 4.86
C ASN A 76 -7.87 -3.58 5.46
N ILE A 77 -6.99 -2.62 5.14
CA ILE A 77 -5.59 -2.65 5.59
C ILE A 77 -5.41 -2.51 7.12
N SER A 78 -6.47 -2.14 7.84
CA SER A 78 -6.46 -2.08 9.31
C SER A 78 -6.84 -3.41 9.95
N ASP A 79 -7.41 -4.33 9.19
CA ASP A 79 -7.65 -5.70 9.64
C ASP A 79 -6.40 -6.53 9.34
N GLU A 80 -5.69 -6.92 10.40
CA GLU A 80 -4.50 -7.77 10.28
C GLU A 80 -4.85 -9.25 10.11
N ASN A 81 -6.09 -9.64 10.43
CA ASN A 81 -6.58 -11.02 10.37
C ASN A 81 -7.42 -11.31 9.12
N GLU A 82 -7.47 -10.38 8.16
CA GLU A 82 -8.17 -10.57 6.89
C GLU A 82 -7.60 -11.77 6.12
N THR A 83 -8.44 -12.76 5.81
CA THR A 83 -8.00 -14.05 5.24
C THR A 83 -7.40 -13.96 3.84
N SER A 84 -7.82 -12.98 3.03
CA SER A 84 -7.29 -12.77 1.68
C SER A 84 -5.94 -12.04 1.68
N ARG A 85 -5.53 -11.48 2.82
CA ARG A 85 -4.27 -10.75 2.98
C ARG A 85 -3.08 -11.70 2.86
N GLN A 86 -2.10 -11.30 2.05
CA GLN A 86 -0.80 -11.98 1.98
C GLN A 86 0.32 -10.96 2.17
N ILE A 87 1.42 -11.41 2.76
CA ILE A 87 2.58 -10.58 3.07
C ILE A 87 3.80 -11.16 2.36
N HIS A 88 4.50 -10.33 1.60
CA HIS A 88 5.72 -10.70 0.90
C HIS A 88 6.84 -9.73 1.19
N GLU A 89 8.04 -10.26 1.40
CA GLU A 89 9.26 -9.46 1.49
C GLU A 89 9.85 -9.31 0.08
N PRO A 90 10.11 -8.09 -0.40
CA PRO A 90 10.70 -7.93 -1.72
C PRO A 90 12.17 -8.32 -1.74
N CYS A 91 12.57 -9.08 -2.75
CA CYS A 91 13.97 -9.49 -2.92
C CYS A 91 14.86 -8.40 -3.53
N ARG A 92 14.29 -7.51 -4.36
CA ARG A 92 15.04 -6.48 -5.09
C ARG A 92 14.18 -5.28 -5.47
N PHE A 93 14.83 -4.13 -5.60
CA PHE A 93 14.23 -2.87 -6.05
C PHE A 93 14.93 -2.38 -7.31
N HIS A 94 14.15 -2.22 -8.37
CA HIS A 94 14.61 -1.70 -9.65
C HIS A 94 14.19 -0.24 -9.78
N GLN A 95 15.04 0.67 -9.30
CA GLN A 95 14.82 2.10 -9.46
C GLN A 95 15.15 2.51 -10.89
N HIS A 96 14.31 3.37 -11.49
CA HIS A 96 14.57 3.89 -12.83
C HIS A 96 15.91 4.67 -12.84
N PRO A 97 16.81 4.43 -13.82
CA PRO A 97 18.17 5.00 -13.81
C PRO A 97 18.18 6.53 -13.94
N MET A 98 17.14 7.11 -14.55
CA MET A 98 16.98 8.56 -14.73
C MET A 98 16.15 9.22 -13.61
N TRP A 99 15.82 8.50 -12.53
CA TRP A 99 15.08 9.11 -11.42
C TRP A 99 15.94 10.18 -10.73
N ASN A 100 15.41 11.41 -10.66
CA ASN A 100 15.96 12.49 -9.85
C ASN A 100 15.06 12.72 -8.63
N SER A 101 15.63 12.56 -7.44
CA SER A 101 14.94 12.86 -6.19
C SER A 101 14.73 14.35 -5.99
#